data_AF-K1LZA4-F1
#
_entry.id   AF-K1LZA4-F1
#
_cell.length_a   1.000
_cell.length_b   1.000
_cell.length_c   1.000
_cell.angle_alpha   90.00
_cell.angle_beta   90.00
_cell.angle_gamma   90.00
#
_symmetry.space_group_name_H-M   'P 1'
#
loop_
_entity.id
_entity.type
_entity.pdbx_description
1 polymer ?
#
loop_
_entity_poly.entity_id
_entity_poly.type
_entity_poly.pdbx_seq_one_letter_code
_entity_poly.pdbx_strand_id
1 'polypeptide(L)'
;MDVTVTDPDLPGGKVEVEVEVEGHKKGQDDNNSDKKPEDNKTSVDESGKKPVKPTDDKQDTGVKVTNPDKDTKVSAKDEDGKDIPVEIDENGNIVVTPGTDVDGPIDITIEDPDLPGGKVEIEIEVEGHKKGQDDNGSDKKPDKGSQADQIDPTIPADKTLVGDKNHLTEDEKAKVKKAIEDANKDKFPAGTKVEIGNDGTATITYPDGSQDVIPGNQLVVERAADGQASGSNEQSQADAASLPQTGENDSTVIFGAAALSILAGLGLVASRRKEEE
;
A
#
# COMPACT_ATOMS: atom_id res chain seq x y z
N MET A 1 -65.04 -9.84 25.65
CA MET A 1 -64.75 -8.84 26.71
C MET A 1 -65.42 -9.35 27.97
N ASP A 2 -64.71 -9.47 29.09
CA ASP A 2 -65.22 -10.21 30.24
C ASP A 2 -65.91 -9.25 31.21
N VAL A 3 -67.21 -9.42 31.43
CA VAL A 3 -68.03 -8.54 32.29
C VAL A 3 -68.35 -9.28 33.59
N THR A 4 -67.73 -8.86 34.68
CA THR A 4 -68.01 -9.41 36.02
C THR A 4 -69.23 -8.73 36.62
N VAL A 5 -70.36 -9.44 36.70
CA VAL A 5 -71.52 -9.00 37.48
C VAL A 5 -71.36 -9.54 38.91
N THR A 6 -71.40 -8.65 39.89
CA THR A 6 -71.31 -9.01 41.31
C THR A 6 -72.70 -8.83 41.94
N ASP A 7 -73.35 -9.94 42.29
CA ASP A 7 -74.68 -9.98 42.89
C ASP A 7 -74.64 -10.89 44.12
N PRO A 8 -74.93 -10.38 45.33
CA PRO A 8 -74.82 -11.16 46.57
C PRO A 8 -75.87 -12.28 46.70
N ASP A 9 -76.97 -12.26 45.92
CA ASP A 9 -78.04 -13.26 46.02
C ASP A 9 -77.80 -14.49 45.11
N LEU A 10 -76.72 -14.50 44.32
CA LEU A 10 -76.31 -15.65 43.49
C LEU A 10 -75.34 -16.59 44.26
N PRO A 11 -75.47 -17.93 44.12
CA PRO A 11 -74.62 -18.88 44.81
C PRO A 11 -73.17 -18.84 44.28
N GLY A 12 -72.32 -18.07 44.96
CA GLY A 12 -70.93 -17.80 44.58
C GLY A 12 -70.60 -16.30 44.45
N GLY A 13 -71.59 -15.42 44.47
CA GLY A 13 -71.43 -13.95 44.56
C GLY A 13 -70.88 -13.23 43.31
N LYS A 14 -70.40 -13.96 42.31
CA LYS A 14 -69.93 -13.42 41.02
C LYS A 14 -70.27 -14.36 39.87
N VAL A 15 -70.68 -13.79 38.75
CA VAL A 15 -70.76 -14.48 37.46
C VAL A 15 -69.95 -13.68 36.45
N GLU A 16 -69.00 -14.36 35.81
CA GLU A 16 -68.27 -13.81 34.66
C GLU A 16 -69.01 -14.27 33.40
N VAL A 17 -69.53 -13.29 32.65
CA VAL A 17 -70.19 -13.55 31.37
C VAL A 17 -69.22 -13.13 30.27
N GLU A 18 -68.81 -14.11 29.48
CA GLU A 18 -68.01 -13.89 28.27
C GLU A 18 -68.92 -13.33 27.17
N VAL A 19 -68.72 -12.06 26.83
CA VAL A 19 -69.42 -11.42 25.71
C VAL A 19 -68.59 -11.63 24.45
N GLU A 20 -69.07 -12.52 23.59
CA GLU A 20 -68.61 -12.65 22.20
C GLU A 20 -69.01 -11.39 21.41
N VAL A 21 -68.08 -10.89 20.60
CA VAL A 21 -68.28 -9.74 19.71
C VAL A 21 -68.24 -10.23 18.26
N GLU A 22 -69.31 -9.98 17.52
CA GLU A 22 -69.45 -10.51 16.15
C GLU A 22 -68.33 -9.98 15.25
N GLY A 23 -67.62 -10.90 14.58
CA GLY A 23 -66.46 -10.62 13.73
C GLY A 23 -65.09 -10.71 14.40
N HIS A 24 -65.02 -10.75 15.74
CA HIS A 24 -63.76 -10.72 16.49
C HIS A 24 -63.55 -11.98 17.35
N LYS A 25 -62.31 -12.45 17.48
CA LYS A 25 -61.99 -13.72 18.19
C LYS A 25 -61.04 -13.51 19.36
N LYS A 26 -61.41 -14.02 20.54
CA LYS A 26 -60.60 -13.90 21.77
C LYS A 26 -59.21 -14.53 21.56
N GLY A 27 -58.18 -13.71 21.71
CA GLY A 27 -56.78 -14.11 21.51
C GLY A 27 -56.28 -14.11 20.07
N GLN A 28 -57.06 -13.58 19.10
CA GLN A 28 -56.53 -13.18 17.79
C GLN A 28 -56.53 -11.65 17.69
N ASP A 29 -55.40 -11.09 17.25
CA ASP A 29 -55.34 -9.71 16.82
C ASP A 29 -55.97 -9.59 15.42
N ASP A 30 -57.21 -9.13 15.38
CA ASP A 30 -58.05 -9.02 14.19
C ASP A 30 -58.22 -7.55 13.72
N ASN A 31 -57.68 -6.60 14.49
CA ASN A 31 -57.55 -5.19 14.10
C ASN A 31 -56.10 -4.79 13.74
N ASN A 32 -55.16 -5.75 13.73
CA ASN A 32 -53.75 -5.58 13.40
C ASN A 32 -53.02 -4.60 14.36
N SER A 33 -53.41 -4.59 15.65
CA SER A 33 -52.80 -3.80 16.73
C SER A 33 -51.50 -4.40 17.29
N ASP A 34 -51.31 -5.72 17.17
CA ASP A 34 -50.07 -6.43 17.53
C ASP A 34 -49.02 -6.32 16.42
N LYS A 35 -49.34 -5.67 15.28
CA LYS A 35 -48.33 -5.24 14.30
C LYS A 35 -47.50 -4.11 14.92
N LYS A 36 -46.50 -4.51 15.72
CA LYS A 36 -45.33 -3.71 16.08
C LYS A 36 -44.93 -2.91 14.83
N PRO A 37 -44.84 -1.56 14.92
CA PRO A 37 -44.34 -0.77 13.81
C PRO A 37 -43.06 -1.41 13.32
N GLU A 38 -42.98 -1.69 12.01
CA GLU A 38 -41.73 -2.11 11.41
C GLU A 38 -40.72 -1.02 11.79
N ASP A 39 -39.69 -1.42 12.54
CA ASP A 39 -38.81 -0.45 13.20
C ASP A 39 -38.29 0.53 12.16
N ASN A 40 -38.12 1.77 12.61
CA ASN A 40 -37.38 2.82 11.91
C ASN A 40 -35.96 2.32 11.60
N LYS A 41 -35.83 1.59 10.49
CA LYS A 41 -34.59 0.95 10.02
C LYS A 41 -33.99 1.76 8.91
N THR A 42 -32.67 1.91 8.97
CA THR A 42 -31.91 2.54 7.89
C THR A 42 -32.07 1.74 6.60
N SER A 43 -32.35 2.44 5.51
CA SER A 43 -32.48 1.86 4.16
C SER A 43 -31.94 2.81 3.11
N VAL A 44 -31.45 2.27 2.00
CA VAL A 44 -30.89 3.05 0.89
C VAL A 44 -31.71 2.83 -0.38
N ASP A 45 -32.02 3.92 -1.07
CA ASP A 45 -32.67 3.96 -2.38
C ASP A 45 -31.71 4.54 -3.42
N GLU A 46 -31.35 3.71 -4.40
CA GLU A 46 -30.46 4.05 -5.52
C GLU A 46 -31.24 4.45 -6.80
N SER A 47 -32.58 4.42 -6.78
CA SER A 47 -33.39 4.61 -7.99
C SER A 47 -33.28 6.01 -8.63
N GLY A 48 -32.86 7.01 -7.85
CA GLY A 48 -32.60 8.38 -8.30
C GLY A 48 -31.16 8.66 -8.77
N LYS A 49 -30.26 7.66 -8.70
CA LYS A 49 -28.82 7.78 -8.98
C LYS A 49 -28.53 8.49 -10.30
N LYS A 50 -27.64 9.48 -10.24
CA LYS A 50 -27.22 10.32 -11.38
C LYS A 50 -25.72 10.64 -11.31
N PRO A 51 -25.06 10.90 -12.45
CA PRO A 51 -23.65 11.27 -12.46
C PRO A 51 -23.41 12.64 -11.83
N VAL A 52 -22.21 12.83 -11.28
CA VAL A 52 -21.72 14.09 -10.72
C VAL A 52 -20.59 14.67 -11.58
N LYS A 53 -20.18 15.92 -11.34
CA LYS A 53 -19.13 16.63 -12.07
C LYS A 53 -17.87 16.81 -11.22
N PRO A 54 -16.67 16.86 -11.83
CA PRO A 54 -15.41 17.15 -11.14
C PRO A 54 -15.31 18.63 -10.76
N THR A 55 -15.98 19.03 -9.68
CA THR A 55 -16.03 20.42 -9.19
C THR A 55 -16.03 20.48 -7.67
N ASP A 56 -15.53 21.59 -7.11
CA ASP A 56 -15.56 21.88 -5.68
C ASP A 56 -16.97 22.25 -5.13
N ASP A 57 -18.00 22.26 -5.98
CA ASP A 57 -19.39 22.47 -5.59
C ASP A 57 -20.04 21.18 -5.05
N LYS A 58 -20.88 21.33 -4.01
CA LYS A 58 -21.72 20.25 -3.46
C LYS A 58 -22.73 19.75 -4.50
N GLN A 59 -22.80 18.43 -4.68
CA GLN A 59 -23.65 17.78 -5.66
C GLN A 59 -24.42 16.61 -5.05
N ASP A 60 -25.74 16.66 -5.21
CA ASP A 60 -26.63 15.53 -4.94
C ASP A 60 -26.32 14.39 -5.92
N THR A 61 -26.15 13.17 -5.40
CA THR A 61 -25.90 11.94 -6.17
C THR A 61 -27.18 11.25 -6.64
N GLY A 62 -28.34 11.67 -6.12
CA GLY A 62 -29.63 11.01 -6.31
C GLY A 62 -29.82 9.72 -5.50
N VAL A 63 -28.82 9.30 -4.72
CA VAL A 63 -28.94 8.23 -3.72
C VAL A 63 -29.56 8.80 -2.45
N LYS A 64 -30.50 8.07 -1.85
CA LYS A 64 -31.22 8.51 -0.66
C LYS A 64 -31.16 7.48 0.47
N VAL A 65 -30.76 7.93 1.66
CA VAL A 65 -30.85 7.18 2.92
C VAL A 65 -32.14 7.57 3.63
N THR A 66 -32.99 6.58 3.91
CA THR A 66 -34.21 6.76 4.70
C THR A 66 -33.96 6.33 6.14
N ASN A 67 -34.35 7.20 7.09
CA ASN A 67 -34.13 7.03 8.52
C ASN A 67 -32.65 6.74 8.86
N PRO A 68 -31.70 7.65 8.54
CA PRO A 68 -30.37 7.58 9.11
C PRO A 68 -30.43 7.84 10.62
N ASP A 69 -29.56 7.17 11.37
CA ASP A 69 -29.41 7.33 12.81
C ASP A 69 -27.96 7.69 13.21
N LYS A 70 -27.59 7.47 14.48
CA LYS A 70 -26.25 7.77 15.03
C LYS A 70 -25.18 6.74 14.65
N ASP A 71 -25.60 5.54 14.24
CA ASP A 71 -24.73 4.42 13.87
C ASP A 71 -24.57 4.35 12.33
N THR A 72 -25.48 4.96 11.57
CA THR A 72 -25.29 5.29 10.14
C THR A 72 -24.02 6.12 9.92
N LYS A 73 -23.12 5.63 9.07
CA LYS A 73 -21.95 6.39 8.58
C LYS A 73 -21.91 6.38 7.06
N VAL A 74 -21.45 7.48 6.48
CA VAL A 74 -21.18 7.59 5.05
C VAL A 74 -19.72 7.98 4.83
N SER A 75 -19.09 7.37 3.85
CA SER A 75 -17.79 7.75 3.29
C SER A 75 -17.83 7.65 1.77
N ALA A 76 -16.96 8.38 1.10
CA ALA A 76 -16.83 8.37 -0.36
C ALA A 76 -15.36 8.40 -0.73
N LYS A 77 -14.97 7.63 -1.74
CA LYS A 77 -13.61 7.56 -2.27
C LYS A 77 -13.61 7.62 -3.79
N ASP A 78 -12.57 8.19 -4.37
CA ASP A 78 -12.29 8.08 -5.80
C ASP A 78 -11.51 6.79 -6.13
N GLU A 79 -11.18 6.55 -7.40
CA GLU A 79 -10.47 5.33 -7.82
C GLU A 79 -9.04 5.24 -7.25
N ASP A 80 -8.42 6.38 -6.94
CA ASP A 80 -7.14 6.49 -6.22
C ASP A 80 -7.25 6.15 -4.72
N GLY A 81 -8.47 6.01 -4.20
CA GLY A 81 -8.77 5.75 -2.79
C GLY A 81 -8.66 6.99 -1.89
N LYS A 82 -8.54 8.18 -2.47
CA LYS A 82 -8.55 9.46 -1.75
C LYS A 82 -9.97 9.76 -1.26
N ASP A 83 -10.06 10.34 -0.06
CA ASP A 83 -11.33 10.63 0.58
C ASP A 83 -12.03 11.84 -0.06
N ILE A 84 -13.27 11.63 -0.52
CA ILE A 84 -14.15 12.65 -1.07
C ILE A 84 -15.11 13.13 0.02
N PRO A 85 -15.25 14.46 0.26
CA PRO A 85 -16.23 14.98 1.21
C PRO A 85 -17.66 14.56 0.84
N VAL A 86 -18.34 13.92 1.80
CA VAL A 86 -19.70 13.42 1.64
C VAL A 86 -20.52 13.67 2.90
N GLU A 87 -21.79 14.03 2.71
CA GLU A 87 -22.76 14.34 3.76
C GLU A 87 -24.12 13.72 3.41
N ILE A 88 -24.95 13.49 4.44
CA ILE A 88 -26.38 13.21 4.28
C ILE A 88 -27.13 14.52 4.56
N ASP A 89 -27.96 14.99 3.62
CA ASP A 89 -28.74 16.22 3.81
C ASP A 89 -29.96 16.04 4.73
N GLU A 90 -30.65 17.13 5.09
CA GLU A 90 -31.84 17.10 5.95
C GLU A 90 -33.01 16.25 5.40
N ASN A 91 -32.98 15.91 4.10
CA ASN A 91 -34.00 15.10 3.43
C ASN A 91 -33.56 13.62 3.27
N GLY A 92 -32.33 13.29 3.66
CA GLY A 92 -31.71 11.97 3.51
C GLY A 92 -30.93 11.76 2.21
N ASN A 93 -30.73 12.78 1.36
CA ASN A 93 -29.98 12.62 0.11
C ASN A 93 -28.47 12.59 0.37
N ILE A 94 -27.75 11.74 -0.33
CA ILE A 94 -26.28 11.70 -0.31
C ILE A 94 -25.73 12.81 -1.21
N VAL A 95 -25.01 13.74 -0.59
CA VAL A 95 -24.38 14.89 -1.25
C VAL A 95 -22.86 14.76 -1.16
N VAL A 96 -22.19 14.74 -2.31
CA VAL A 96 -20.72 14.66 -2.43
C VAL A 96 -20.13 15.99 -2.91
N THR A 97 -18.85 16.21 -2.64
CA THR A 97 -18.07 17.33 -3.20
C THR A 97 -16.84 16.76 -3.90
N PRO A 98 -16.92 16.35 -5.18
CA PRO A 98 -15.86 15.60 -5.84
C PRO A 98 -14.51 16.34 -5.89
N GLY A 99 -14.55 17.66 -6.11
CA GLY A 99 -13.35 18.44 -6.39
C GLY A 99 -12.90 18.31 -7.85
N THR A 100 -11.94 19.14 -8.26
CA THR A 100 -11.39 19.12 -9.64
C THR A 100 -10.37 18.02 -9.90
N ASP A 101 -9.92 17.34 -8.85
CA ASP A 101 -8.87 16.32 -8.82
C ASP A 101 -9.40 14.97 -8.29
N VAL A 102 -10.67 14.67 -8.62
CA VAL A 102 -11.30 13.34 -8.50
C VAL A 102 -10.91 12.49 -9.70
N ASP A 103 -10.60 11.20 -9.52
CA ASP A 103 -10.40 10.28 -10.64
C ASP A 103 -11.36 9.07 -10.63
N GLY A 104 -11.72 8.62 -11.83
CA GLY A 104 -12.70 7.56 -12.03
C GLY A 104 -14.08 7.83 -11.41
N PRO A 105 -14.89 6.78 -11.23
CA PRO A 105 -16.13 6.82 -10.45
C PRO A 105 -15.88 6.95 -8.94
N ILE A 106 -16.84 7.52 -8.21
CA ILE A 106 -16.77 7.66 -6.74
C ILE A 106 -17.47 6.47 -6.06
N ASP A 107 -16.72 5.67 -5.32
CA ASP A 107 -17.24 4.60 -4.47
C ASP A 107 -17.74 5.17 -3.14
N ILE A 108 -19.07 5.20 -2.96
CA ILE A 108 -19.75 5.61 -1.74
C ILE A 108 -20.02 4.38 -0.88
N THR A 109 -19.56 4.40 0.37
CA THR A 109 -19.85 3.36 1.37
C THR A 109 -20.77 3.91 2.44
N ILE A 110 -21.87 3.22 2.70
CA ILE A 110 -22.82 3.51 3.78
C ILE A 110 -22.78 2.34 4.75
N GLU A 111 -22.30 2.55 5.97
CA GLU A 111 -22.27 1.55 7.05
C GLU A 111 -23.43 1.79 8.02
N ASP A 112 -24.20 0.75 8.33
CA ASP A 112 -25.26 0.80 9.34
C ASP A 112 -25.68 -0.64 9.76
N PRO A 113 -25.83 -0.96 11.06
CA PRO A 113 -26.26 -2.29 11.51
C PRO A 113 -27.60 -2.79 10.95
N ASP A 114 -28.53 -1.91 10.58
CA ASP A 114 -29.84 -2.27 10.01
C ASP A 114 -29.78 -2.57 8.49
N LEU A 115 -28.69 -2.17 7.81
CA LEU A 115 -28.51 -2.43 6.38
C LEU A 115 -28.15 -3.91 6.11
N PRO A 116 -28.52 -4.46 4.93
CA PRO A 116 -28.25 -5.84 4.58
C PRO A 116 -26.73 -6.11 4.51
N GLY A 117 -26.21 -6.80 5.53
CA GLY A 117 -24.78 -7.08 5.67
C GLY A 117 -23.99 -6.00 6.42
N GLY A 118 -24.66 -5.03 7.05
CA GLY A 118 -24.05 -3.96 7.84
C GLY A 118 -23.45 -2.81 7.01
N LYS A 119 -23.43 -2.93 5.68
CA LYS A 119 -22.93 -1.92 4.75
C LYS A 119 -23.53 -2.05 3.35
N VAL A 120 -23.53 -0.95 2.60
CA VAL A 120 -23.87 -0.86 1.17
C VAL A 120 -22.77 -0.06 0.47
N GLU A 121 -22.34 -0.50 -0.72
CA GLU A 121 -21.30 0.14 -1.55
C GLU A 121 -21.90 0.52 -2.90
N ILE A 122 -21.71 1.77 -3.33
CA ILE A 122 -22.41 2.39 -4.47
C ILE A 122 -21.43 3.22 -5.30
N GLU A 123 -21.12 2.76 -6.51
CA GLU A 123 -20.25 3.44 -7.47
C GLU A 123 -21.02 4.56 -8.22
N ILE A 124 -20.68 5.84 -8.02
CA ILE A 124 -21.29 6.99 -8.73
C ILE A 124 -20.39 7.44 -9.89
N GLU A 125 -20.96 7.49 -11.10
CA GLU A 125 -20.25 7.97 -12.29
C GLU A 125 -19.89 9.48 -12.18
N VAL A 126 -18.69 9.84 -12.62
CA VAL A 126 -18.23 11.24 -12.72
C VAL A 126 -18.15 11.64 -14.20
N GLU A 127 -18.76 12.77 -14.55
CA GLU A 127 -18.79 13.28 -15.93
C GLU A 127 -17.37 13.64 -16.39
N GLY A 128 -16.84 12.84 -17.32
CA GLY A 128 -15.54 13.05 -17.93
C GLY A 128 -14.42 12.14 -17.40
N HIS A 129 -14.63 11.43 -16.29
CA HIS A 129 -13.65 10.54 -15.68
C HIS A 129 -14.13 9.08 -15.77
N LYS A 130 -13.35 8.21 -16.41
CA LYS A 130 -13.72 6.80 -16.60
C LYS A 130 -12.95 5.86 -15.70
N LYS A 131 -13.59 4.75 -15.34
CA LYS A 131 -12.95 3.68 -14.57
C LYS A 131 -11.67 3.17 -15.25
N GLY A 132 -10.55 3.23 -14.53
CA GLY A 132 -9.22 2.84 -14.99
C GLY A 132 -8.60 3.77 -16.05
N GLN A 133 -8.95 5.06 -16.06
CA GLN A 133 -8.34 6.09 -16.92
C GLN A 133 -8.05 7.35 -16.09
N ASP A 134 -6.75 7.66 -15.93
CA ASP A 134 -6.26 8.92 -15.39
C ASP A 134 -6.67 10.10 -16.29
N ASP A 135 -7.88 10.60 -16.05
CA ASP A 135 -8.48 11.71 -16.79
C ASP A 135 -8.16 13.07 -16.12
N ASN A 136 -7.56 13.07 -14.91
CA ASN A 136 -7.23 14.28 -14.14
C ASN A 136 -5.71 14.58 -13.98
N GLY A 137 -4.84 13.60 -14.20
CA GLY A 137 -3.39 13.65 -14.00
C GLY A 137 -2.86 13.13 -12.66
N SER A 138 -3.62 12.36 -11.87
CA SER A 138 -3.28 11.83 -10.54
C SER A 138 -2.40 10.57 -10.60
N ASP A 139 -2.51 9.76 -11.67
CA ASP A 139 -1.55 8.67 -11.97
C ASP A 139 -0.13 9.20 -12.23
N LYS A 140 0.08 10.53 -12.25
CA LYS A 140 1.34 11.10 -11.77
C LYS A 140 1.47 10.88 -10.26
N LYS A 141 1.66 9.61 -9.90
CA LYS A 141 2.41 9.18 -8.73
C LYS A 141 3.54 10.19 -8.55
N PRO A 142 3.61 10.91 -7.41
CA PRO A 142 4.65 11.91 -7.23
C PRO A 142 6.00 11.21 -7.40
N ASP A 143 6.87 11.79 -8.22
CA ASP A 143 8.29 11.40 -8.39
C ASP A 143 9.07 11.69 -7.10
N LYS A 144 8.67 11.01 -6.02
CA LYS A 144 9.62 10.41 -5.09
C LYS A 144 10.40 9.44 -5.98
N GLY A 145 11.53 9.91 -6.49
CA GLY A 145 12.42 9.14 -7.37
C GLY A 145 12.74 7.77 -6.78
N SER A 146 13.32 6.87 -7.56
CA SER A 146 13.56 5.51 -7.10
C SER A 146 14.37 5.48 -5.80
N GLN A 147 14.29 4.39 -5.03
CA GLN A 147 15.07 4.30 -3.80
C GLN A 147 16.58 4.41 -4.08
N ALA A 148 17.06 3.98 -5.25
CA ALA A 148 18.41 4.25 -5.75
C ALA A 148 18.71 5.75 -6.03
N ASP A 149 17.73 6.56 -6.41
CA ASP A 149 17.90 8.02 -6.57
C ASP A 149 17.98 8.76 -5.21
N GLN A 150 17.49 8.14 -4.13
CA GLN A 150 17.38 8.74 -2.79
C GLN A 150 18.43 8.22 -1.80
N ILE A 151 18.92 7.00 -1.99
CA ILE A 151 19.86 6.31 -1.11
C ILE A 151 21.21 6.23 -1.83
N ASP A 152 22.25 6.82 -1.25
CA ASP A 152 23.64 6.63 -1.67
C ASP A 152 24.30 5.56 -0.77
N PRO A 153 24.56 4.33 -1.26
CA PRO A 153 25.14 3.27 -0.44
C PRO A 153 26.54 3.60 0.09
N THR A 154 26.72 3.53 1.40
CA THR A 154 28.04 3.64 2.03
C THR A 154 28.92 2.46 1.59
N ILE A 155 30.00 2.76 0.88
CA ILE A 155 31.04 1.77 0.57
C ILE A 155 31.85 1.48 1.85
N PRO A 156 32.02 0.21 2.26
CA PRO A 156 32.86 -0.14 3.41
C PRO A 156 34.30 0.37 3.24
N ALA A 157 34.87 0.96 4.29
CA ALA A 157 36.23 1.50 4.26
C ALA A 157 37.30 0.39 4.12
N ASP A 158 37.07 -0.76 4.76
CA ASP A 158 37.95 -1.92 4.69
C ASP A 158 37.56 -2.86 3.55
N LYS A 159 38.51 -3.13 2.64
CA LYS A 159 38.31 -4.07 1.54
C LYS A 159 38.52 -5.51 1.98
N THR A 160 37.68 -6.42 1.47
CA THR A 160 37.82 -7.86 1.74
C THR A 160 39.00 -8.44 0.96
N LEU A 161 39.88 -9.17 1.66
CA LEU A 161 41.03 -9.86 1.07
C LEU A 161 40.61 -11.20 0.44
N VAL A 162 40.60 -11.25 -0.90
CA VAL A 162 40.18 -12.42 -1.70
C VAL A 162 41.36 -13.16 -2.33
N GLY A 163 41.16 -14.44 -2.68
CA GLY A 163 42.15 -15.26 -3.40
C GLY A 163 42.26 -14.96 -4.89
N ASP A 164 41.12 -14.75 -5.57
CA ASP A 164 41.03 -14.34 -6.98
C ASP A 164 39.91 -13.30 -7.10
N LYS A 165 40.20 -12.14 -7.70
CA LYS A 165 39.18 -11.08 -7.88
C LYS A 165 38.09 -11.45 -8.88
N ASN A 166 38.30 -12.43 -9.75
CA ASN A 166 37.37 -12.84 -10.80
C ASN A 166 36.59 -14.13 -10.43
N HIS A 167 36.91 -14.72 -9.27
CA HIS A 167 36.33 -15.97 -8.80
C HIS A 167 36.26 -16.06 -7.27
N LEU A 168 35.51 -15.12 -6.67
CA LEU A 168 35.21 -15.18 -5.24
C LEU A 168 34.52 -16.49 -4.86
N THR A 169 35.02 -17.12 -3.80
CA THR A 169 34.35 -18.22 -3.10
C THR A 169 33.10 -17.73 -2.36
N GLU A 170 32.17 -18.63 -2.04
CA GLU A 170 30.95 -18.28 -1.29
C GLU A 170 31.26 -17.66 0.09
N ASP A 171 32.34 -18.11 0.76
CA ASP A 171 32.81 -17.52 2.02
C ASP A 171 33.34 -16.09 1.85
N GLU A 172 33.95 -15.77 0.71
CA GLU A 172 34.41 -14.41 0.39
C GLU A 172 33.22 -13.51 0.02
N LYS A 173 32.26 -14.01 -0.77
CA LYS A 173 30.99 -13.30 -1.05
C LYS A 173 30.22 -12.99 0.22
N ALA A 174 30.11 -13.95 1.14
CA ALA A 174 29.43 -13.76 2.41
C ALA A 174 30.09 -12.66 3.28
N LYS A 175 31.43 -12.57 3.27
CA LYS A 175 32.17 -11.49 3.96
C LYS A 175 31.92 -10.13 3.32
N VAL A 176 32.01 -10.02 1.99
CA VAL A 176 31.73 -8.77 1.26
C VAL A 176 30.30 -8.31 1.51
N LYS A 177 29.32 -9.22 1.36
CA LYS A 177 27.90 -8.95 1.64
C LYS A 177 27.70 -8.42 3.05
N LYS A 178 28.24 -9.13 4.06
CA LYS A 178 28.11 -8.73 5.46
C LYS A 178 28.75 -7.35 5.71
N ALA A 179 29.89 -7.03 5.10
CA ALA A 179 30.51 -5.72 5.23
C ALA A 179 29.64 -4.59 4.68
N ILE A 180 28.99 -4.80 3.52
CA ILE A 180 28.06 -3.83 2.92
C ILE A 180 26.80 -3.66 3.78
N GLU A 181 26.17 -4.76 4.19
CA GLU A 181 25.03 -4.74 5.12
C GLU A 181 25.41 -4.05 6.44
N ASP A 182 26.61 -4.32 6.96
CA ASP A 182 27.07 -3.73 8.22
C ASP A 182 27.26 -2.20 8.14
N ALA A 183 27.72 -1.69 7.00
CA ALA A 183 27.97 -0.28 6.73
C ALA A 183 26.72 0.53 6.32
N ASN A 184 25.58 -0.13 6.10
CA ASN A 184 24.34 0.46 5.57
C ASN A 184 23.08 0.13 6.40
N LYS A 185 23.21 -0.42 7.61
CA LYS A 185 22.06 -0.83 8.44
C LYS A 185 21.05 0.28 8.72
N ASP A 186 21.51 1.52 8.72
CA ASP A 186 20.75 2.75 8.95
C ASP A 186 20.20 3.38 7.66
N LYS A 187 20.74 3.00 6.50
CA LYS A 187 20.34 3.50 5.17
C LYS A 187 19.38 2.57 4.43
N PHE A 188 19.56 1.25 4.54
CA PHE A 188 18.79 0.30 3.76
C PHE A 188 17.38 0.07 4.35
N PRO A 189 16.31 0.31 3.57
CA PRO A 189 14.96 0.00 4.01
C PRO A 189 14.74 -1.51 4.16
N ALA A 190 13.79 -1.88 5.02
CA ALA A 190 13.45 -3.28 5.26
C ALA A 190 13.02 -3.97 3.95
N GLY A 191 13.65 -5.11 3.64
CA GLY A 191 13.43 -5.85 2.38
C GLY A 191 14.49 -5.61 1.29
N THR A 192 15.44 -4.70 1.51
CA THR A 192 16.62 -4.54 0.64
C THR A 192 17.42 -5.85 0.56
N LYS A 193 17.87 -6.21 -0.64
CA LYS A 193 18.67 -7.42 -0.92
C LYS A 193 20.04 -7.03 -1.44
N VAL A 194 21.09 -7.62 -0.88
CA VAL A 194 22.47 -7.50 -1.40
C VAL A 194 22.90 -8.83 -2.01
N GLU A 195 23.36 -8.81 -3.26
CA GLU A 195 23.89 -9.96 -4.00
C GLU A 195 25.31 -9.66 -4.48
N ILE A 196 26.22 -10.63 -4.40
CA ILE A 196 27.64 -10.45 -4.75
C ILE A 196 28.00 -11.37 -5.92
N GLY A 197 28.50 -10.76 -7.01
CA GLY A 197 29.00 -11.45 -8.19
C GLY A 197 30.30 -12.24 -7.94
N ASN A 198 30.67 -13.08 -8.90
CA ASN A 198 31.94 -13.82 -8.86
C ASN A 198 33.16 -12.89 -8.94
N ASP A 199 32.99 -11.68 -9.46
CA ASP A 199 33.98 -10.59 -9.56
C ASP A 199 34.02 -9.67 -8.32
N GLY A 200 33.19 -9.98 -7.30
CA GLY A 200 33.02 -9.15 -6.11
C GLY A 200 32.15 -7.90 -6.31
N THR A 201 31.58 -7.67 -7.50
CA THR A 201 30.62 -6.59 -7.72
C THR A 201 29.35 -6.86 -6.92
N ALA A 202 28.89 -5.86 -6.17
CA ALA A 202 27.67 -5.96 -5.37
C ALA A 202 26.50 -5.29 -6.08
N THR A 203 25.39 -6.00 -6.21
CA THR A 203 24.10 -5.46 -6.65
C THR A 203 23.19 -5.34 -5.42
N ILE A 204 22.70 -4.13 -5.18
CA ILE A 204 21.74 -3.82 -4.12
C ILE A 204 20.39 -3.67 -4.80
N THR A 205 19.39 -4.47 -4.42
CA THR A 205 18.02 -4.36 -4.93
C THR A 205 17.10 -3.90 -3.81
N TYR A 206 16.44 -2.76 -4.03
CA TYR A 206 15.54 -2.14 -3.07
C TYR A 206 14.12 -2.74 -3.14
N PRO A 207 13.29 -2.58 -2.09
CA PRO A 207 11.89 -2.99 -2.07
C PRO A 207 11.01 -2.48 -3.23
N ASP A 208 11.35 -1.34 -3.85
CA ASP A 208 10.64 -0.79 -5.01
C ASP A 208 11.10 -1.39 -6.36
N GLY A 209 12.09 -2.29 -6.34
CA GLY A 209 12.69 -2.91 -7.52
C GLY A 209 13.83 -2.14 -8.16
N SER A 210 14.14 -0.92 -7.68
CA SER A 210 15.31 -0.17 -8.14
C SER A 210 16.61 -0.80 -7.63
N GLN A 211 17.74 -0.45 -8.28
CA GLN A 211 19.02 -1.09 -8.01
C GLN A 211 20.20 -0.11 -7.99
N ASP A 212 21.12 -0.35 -7.06
CA ASP A 212 22.46 0.21 -7.03
C ASP A 212 23.51 -0.86 -7.31
N VAL A 213 24.64 -0.44 -7.87
CA VAL A 213 25.79 -1.32 -8.17
C VAL A 213 27.05 -0.72 -7.57
N ILE A 214 27.71 -1.47 -6.67
CA ILE A 214 29.03 -1.14 -6.15
C ILE A 214 30.07 -2.03 -6.85
N PRO A 215 30.93 -1.48 -7.73
CA PRO A 215 31.99 -2.22 -8.41
C PRO A 215 32.92 -2.99 -7.46
N GLY A 216 33.24 -4.24 -7.80
CA GLY A 216 34.06 -5.12 -6.96
C GLY A 216 35.44 -4.56 -6.61
N ASN A 217 36.05 -3.76 -7.49
CA ASN A 217 37.34 -3.10 -7.21
C ASN A 217 37.30 -2.10 -6.03
N GLN A 218 36.12 -1.66 -5.59
CA GLN A 218 35.93 -0.84 -4.40
C GLN A 218 35.77 -1.68 -3.13
N LEU A 219 35.36 -2.95 -3.26
CA LEU A 219 34.99 -3.85 -2.17
C LEU A 219 36.03 -4.92 -1.85
N VAL A 220 36.78 -5.37 -2.87
CA VAL A 220 37.77 -6.45 -2.73
C VAL A 220 39.17 -6.04 -3.16
N VAL A 221 40.15 -6.69 -2.53
CA VAL A 221 41.56 -6.63 -2.89
C VAL A 221 42.13 -8.03 -2.86
N GLU A 222 43.01 -8.34 -3.79
CA GLU A 222 43.60 -9.66 -3.93
C GLU A 222 44.74 -9.79 -2.94
N ARG A 223 44.79 -10.91 -2.23
CA ARG A 223 45.91 -11.24 -1.35
C ARG A 223 47.16 -11.37 -2.22
N ALA A 224 48.28 -10.80 -1.77
CA ALA A 224 49.56 -11.04 -2.44
C ALA A 224 49.84 -12.56 -2.49
N ALA A 225 50.47 -13.02 -3.56
CA ALA A 225 50.83 -14.43 -3.72
C ALA A 225 52.02 -14.78 -2.82
N ASP A 226 51.75 -14.94 -1.52
CA ASP A 226 52.67 -15.52 -0.55
C ASP A 226 53.00 -16.95 -1.02
N GLY A 227 54.28 -17.26 -1.18
CA GLY A 227 54.72 -18.54 -1.76
C GLY A 227 54.21 -19.76 -0.98
N GLN A 228 53.91 -20.83 -1.71
CA GLN A 228 53.39 -22.11 -1.19
C GLN A 228 54.03 -22.55 0.15
N ALA A 229 53.19 -22.71 1.18
CA ALA A 229 53.46 -23.62 2.29
C ALA A 229 52.16 -24.38 2.66
N SER A 230 52.07 -25.65 2.27
CA SER A 230 51.01 -26.57 2.69
C SER A 230 51.38 -27.20 4.03
N GLY A 231 50.49 -27.21 5.03
CA GLY A 231 50.82 -27.80 6.34
C GLY A 231 49.82 -27.61 7.49
N SER A 232 48.69 -28.34 7.46
CA SER A 232 48.01 -29.00 8.61
C SER A 232 47.70 -28.26 9.95
N ASN A 233 46.38 -28.24 10.25
CA ASN A 233 45.68 -28.47 11.54
C ASN A 233 45.81 -27.52 12.77
N GLU A 234 44.65 -26.94 13.12
CA GLU A 234 44.02 -26.70 14.43
C GLU A 234 44.88 -26.47 15.70
N GLN A 235 44.71 -25.30 16.37
CA GLN A 235 43.84 -25.14 17.58
C GLN A 235 44.09 -23.81 18.37
N SER A 236 43.05 -22.97 18.47
CA SER A 236 42.69 -22.02 19.57
C SER A 236 43.57 -20.82 20.03
N GLN A 237 42.83 -19.77 20.45
CA GLN A 237 43.14 -18.66 21.40
C GLN A 237 43.92 -17.40 20.96
N ALA A 238 43.13 -16.39 20.58
CA ALA A 238 42.94 -15.09 21.26
C ALA A 238 44.11 -14.13 21.62
N ASP A 239 43.87 -12.87 21.24
CA ASP A 239 44.18 -11.60 21.93
C ASP A 239 45.50 -10.83 21.67
N ALA A 240 45.42 -9.52 21.94
CA ALA A 240 46.45 -8.49 22.03
C ALA A 240 47.13 -7.96 20.73
N ALA A 241 46.60 -6.82 20.31
CA ALA A 241 47.11 -5.82 19.38
C ALA A 241 48.64 -5.56 19.34
N SER A 242 49.15 -5.25 18.13
CA SER A 242 49.72 -3.92 17.86
C SER A 242 49.86 -3.63 16.36
N LEU A 243 49.47 -2.42 15.96
CA LEU A 243 50.18 -1.66 14.92
C LEU A 243 51.05 -0.64 15.66
N PRO A 244 52.21 -0.26 15.10
CA PRO A 244 52.24 1.11 14.56
C PRO A 244 52.93 1.25 13.20
N GLN A 245 52.48 2.27 12.50
CA GLN A 245 53.06 2.89 11.30
C GLN A 245 54.23 3.82 11.69
N THR A 246 55.26 3.97 10.83
CA THR A 246 55.90 5.26 10.41
C THR A 246 57.22 5.05 9.65
N GLY A 247 57.40 5.85 8.58
CA GLY A 247 58.67 6.49 8.19
C GLY A 247 59.68 5.67 7.36
N GLU A 248 60.51 6.26 6.50
CA GLU A 248 60.57 7.65 6.03
C GLU A 248 61.41 7.76 4.73
N ASN A 249 60.91 8.55 3.78
CA ASN A 249 61.59 9.37 2.75
C ASN A 249 62.87 8.91 1.99
N ASP A 250 62.72 9.01 0.66
CA ASP A 250 63.67 9.58 -0.33
C ASP A 250 64.89 8.77 -0.81
N SER A 251 64.87 8.36 -2.10
CA SER A 251 65.90 8.79 -3.08
C SER A 251 65.73 8.21 -4.50
N THR A 252 65.88 9.09 -5.50
CA THR A 252 66.38 8.82 -6.87
C THR A 252 65.46 8.20 -7.93
N VAL A 253 64.90 9.10 -8.76
CA VAL A 253 64.82 9.12 -10.25
C VAL A 253 65.00 7.81 -11.05
N ILE A 254 64.11 7.54 -12.02
CA ILE A 254 64.44 7.19 -13.44
C ILE A 254 63.16 6.93 -14.28
N PHE A 255 62.98 7.74 -15.36
CA PHE A 255 62.20 7.49 -16.60
C PHE A 255 60.70 7.09 -16.48
N GLY A 256 59.80 7.41 -17.42
CA GLY A 256 59.93 8.12 -18.69
C GLY A 256 58.57 8.23 -19.40
N ALA A 257 58.48 9.20 -20.31
CA ALA A 257 57.32 9.63 -21.09
C ALA A 257 56.68 8.60 -22.05
N ALA A 258 55.38 8.81 -22.37
CA ALA A 258 54.67 8.65 -23.66
C ALA A 258 53.14 8.61 -23.39
N ALA A 259 52.29 9.53 -23.88
CA ALA A 259 51.83 9.72 -25.28
C ALA A 259 50.96 8.54 -25.79
N LEU A 260 49.84 8.64 -26.49
CA LEU A 260 48.94 9.66 -27.08
C LEU A 260 47.99 8.83 -28.01
N SER A 261 46.88 9.42 -28.46
CA SER A 261 45.97 8.98 -29.56
C SER A 261 44.74 8.17 -29.13
N ILE A 262 43.49 8.66 -29.23
CA ILE A 262 42.73 9.20 -30.37
C ILE A 262 42.47 8.15 -31.48
N LEU A 263 41.24 7.64 -31.50
CA LEU A 263 40.42 7.19 -32.64
C LEU A 263 38.95 7.31 -32.14
N ALA A 264 38.11 8.22 -32.62
CA ALA A 264 37.41 8.18 -33.91
C ALA A 264 36.86 6.77 -34.22
N GLY A 265 35.56 6.46 -34.17
CA GLY A 265 34.36 7.32 -34.27
C GLY A 265 33.62 6.98 -35.56
N LEU A 266 32.54 6.19 -35.48
CA LEU A 266 31.55 5.85 -36.53
C LEU A 266 30.53 4.87 -35.89
N GLY A 267 29.22 4.95 -36.13
CA GLY A 267 28.53 5.95 -36.94
C GLY A 267 27.00 5.91 -36.79
N LEU A 268 26.37 6.93 -37.38
CA LEU A 268 24.94 7.01 -37.63
C LEU A 268 24.48 5.88 -38.57
N VAL A 269 23.35 5.24 -38.26
CA VAL A 269 22.49 4.59 -39.26
C VAL A 269 21.05 5.04 -39.03
N ALA A 270 20.56 5.90 -39.93
CA ALA A 270 19.15 6.19 -40.10
C ALA A 270 18.75 5.85 -41.54
N SER A 271 17.78 4.94 -41.69
CA SER A 271 17.04 4.57 -42.92
C SER A 271 16.25 3.28 -42.63
N ARG A 272 15.05 3.01 -43.17
CA ARG A 272 14.40 3.50 -44.41
C ARG A 272 12.89 3.76 -44.24
N ARG A 273 12.34 4.60 -45.13
CA ARG A 273 10.94 4.53 -45.60
C ARG A 273 10.80 3.46 -46.68
N LYS A 274 9.65 2.78 -46.75
CA LYS A 274 8.69 2.76 -47.89
C LYS A 274 7.80 1.50 -47.87
N GLU A 275 6.49 1.71 -48.08
CA GLU A 275 5.58 0.89 -48.92
C GLU A 275 5.50 -0.62 -48.54
N GLU A 276 4.79 -1.54 -49.20
CA GLU A 276 3.73 -1.43 -50.22
C GLU A 276 2.40 -1.89 -49.58
N GLU A 277 1.26 -1.23 -49.79
CA GLU A 277 1.00 -0.01 -50.57
C GLU A 277 1.42 1.27 -49.82
#